data_AF-A0A2N3GAP7-F1
#
_entry.id   AF-A0A2N3GAP7-F1
#
_cell.length_a   1.000
_cell.length_b   1.000
_cell.length_c   1.000
_cell.angle_alpha   90.00
_cell.angle_beta   90.00
_cell.angle_gamma   90.00
#
_symmetry.space_group_name_H-M   'P 1'
#
loop_
_entity.id
_entity.type
_entity.pdbx_description
1 polymer ?
#
loop_
_entity_poly.entity_id
_entity_poly.type
_entity_poly.pdbx_seq_one_letter_code
_entity_poly.pdbx_strand_id
1 'polypeptide(L)'
;ALARRNMVLGRMLANNMITAEEHAAAIATPLVPKRAPEPEGGIYKAHYFVAHVKKILQQQFEEALVFKGGLTVHTTLDTRKQAMAEASVNSSLDRPGDPDCSLVSIDPRNGHIIALVGGRDFSKNKFNLATQGKRQPGSSFKTFVLVTALENGMPPNRYIDSSSPANIPSEPVWKVSNSEGSGRGMITLDSATRSSVNTVFARLIWDLNDKKETGAAKVVKVAKRMGILTKLSPYPSLALGSQNVSPLEMASAYGTLATNGKYVAPVAVTKVIDVDGNTIMETEPEPVQALEPEIAYAATTILKGVISNGTARRAQIGRPAAGKTGTSQNYRDAWFVGYTPQLVTSVWVGYYQAETPMRSVHGARGFGGTLAAPIWAKFMKQALADEKKLDFPVEAKPKYRWKSTWDSKTTVPALTGMTQASVLAAADKAGFKVAFTEAYSDTVPAGVSITQSPAGGTKLKQDGTITVIISKGKPPAPVVPPPPAEEPPPPPPPSETTSP
;
A
#
# COMPACT_ATOMS: atom_id res chain seq x y z
N ALA A 1 38.38 -9.66 36.49
CA ALA A 1 38.07 -11.09 36.74
C ALA A 1 39.31 -11.89 37.18
N LEU A 2 40.37 -11.99 36.36
CA LEU A 2 41.60 -12.72 36.70
C LEU A 2 42.25 -12.26 38.02
N ALA A 3 42.46 -10.95 38.18
CA ALA A 3 43.01 -10.39 39.41
C ALA A 3 42.18 -10.76 40.65
N ARG A 4 40.85 -10.73 40.53
CA ARG A 4 39.93 -11.09 41.63
C ARG A 4 40.00 -12.59 41.95
N ARG A 5 40.04 -13.47 40.94
CA ARG A 5 40.24 -14.91 41.12
C ARG A 5 41.58 -15.19 41.82
N ASN A 6 42.67 -14.60 41.34
CA ASN A 6 44.01 -14.83 41.90
C ASN A 6 44.11 -14.33 43.35
N MET A 7 43.43 -13.22 43.67
CA MET A 7 43.32 -12.73 45.05
C MET A 7 42.56 -13.72 45.96
N VAL A 8 41.50 -14.36 45.47
CA VAL A 8 40.76 -15.39 46.21
C VAL A 8 41.62 -16.65 46.39
N LEU A 9 42.29 -17.12 45.33
CA LEU A 9 43.20 -18.26 45.39
C LEU A 9 44.35 -18.00 46.39
N GLY A 10 44.93 -16.80 46.39
CA GLY A 10 45.97 -16.43 47.36
C GLY A 10 45.47 -16.45 48.81
N ARG A 11 44.21 -16.04 49.05
CA ARG A 11 43.59 -16.18 50.38
C ARG A 11 43.31 -17.64 50.74
N MET A 12 42.91 -18.47 49.80
CA MET A 12 42.71 -19.90 50.03
C MET A 12 44.03 -20.58 50.42
N LEU A 13 45.13 -20.24 49.74
CA LEU A 13 46.47 -20.71 50.09
C LEU A 13 46.88 -20.24 51.49
N ALA A 14 46.71 -18.95 51.81
CA ALA A 14 47.06 -18.38 53.11
C ALA A 14 46.25 -18.96 54.29
N ASN A 15 45.08 -19.55 54.03
CA ASN A 15 44.24 -20.22 55.02
C ASN A 15 44.34 -21.76 54.95
N ASN A 16 45.37 -22.31 54.29
CA ASN A 16 45.61 -23.75 54.16
C ASN A 16 44.44 -24.54 53.53
N MET A 17 43.65 -23.90 52.67
CA MET A 17 42.53 -24.57 51.96
C MET A 17 42.98 -25.27 50.67
N ILE A 18 44.15 -24.91 50.13
CA ILE A 18 44.78 -25.48 48.94
C ILE A 18 46.30 -25.53 49.13
N THR A 19 47.00 -26.41 48.41
CA THR A 19 48.47 -26.47 48.43
C THR A 19 49.10 -25.40 47.55
N ALA A 20 50.43 -25.20 47.69
CA ALA A 20 51.19 -24.29 46.84
C ALA A 20 51.16 -24.74 45.36
N GLU A 21 51.21 -26.04 45.09
CA GLU A 21 51.09 -26.62 43.75
C GLU A 21 49.70 -26.37 43.16
N GLU A 22 48.63 -26.62 43.94
CA GLU A 22 47.25 -26.36 43.50
C GLU A 22 47.01 -24.88 43.21
N HIS A 23 47.54 -23.99 44.05
CA HIS A 23 47.49 -22.55 43.84
C HIS A 23 48.20 -22.13 42.54
N ALA A 24 49.42 -22.61 42.32
CA ALA A 24 50.19 -22.32 41.12
C ALA A 24 49.47 -22.83 39.85
N ALA A 25 48.94 -24.06 39.89
CA ALA A 25 48.16 -24.64 38.81
C ALA A 25 46.86 -23.87 38.53
N ALA A 26 46.13 -23.46 39.57
CA ALA A 26 44.87 -22.73 39.44
C ALA A 26 45.05 -21.30 38.92
N ILE A 27 46.15 -20.62 39.28
CA ILE A 27 46.49 -19.31 38.72
C ILE A 27 46.90 -19.42 37.25
N ALA A 28 47.69 -20.45 36.89
CA ALA A 28 48.14 -20.69 35.53
C ALA A 28 47.00 -21.10 34.58
N THR A 29 45.91 -21.65 35.12
CA THR A 29 44.73 -22.02 34.33
C THR A 29 44.05 -20.76 33.78
N PRO A 30 43.82 -20.63 32.46
CA PRO A 30 43.10 -19.48 31.91
C PRO A 30 41.63 -19.48 32.35
N LEU A 31 41.05 -18.29 32.54
CA LEU A 31 39.60 -18.17 32.67
C LEU A 31 38.96 -18.45 31.31
N VAL A 32 38.33 -19.62 31.16
CA VAL A 32 37.48 -19.94 30.02
C VAL A 32 36.03 -19.84 30.50
N PRO A 33 35.32 -18.74 30.21
CA PRO A 33 33.92 -18.63 30.57
C PRO A 33 33.16 -19.76 29.87
N LYS A 34 32.62 -20.70 30.65
CA LYS A 34 31.63 -21.64 30.14
C LYS A 34 30.33 -20.87 29.94
N ARG A 35 30.19 -20.23 28.77
CA ARG A 35 28.88 -19.73 28.35
C ARG A 35 28.02 -20.95 28.06
N ALA A 36 26.88 -21.05 28.72
CA ALA A 36 25.86 -21.98 28.26
C ALA A 36 25.56 -21.62 26.79
N PRO A 37 25.52 -22.59 25.87
CA PRO A 37 25.07 -22.32 24.52
C PRO A 37 23.68 -21.69 24.62
N GLU A 38 23.44 -20.61 23.87
CA GLU A 38 22.07 -20.12 23.74
C GLU A 38 21.23 -21.26 23.16
N PRO A 39 20.02 -21.52 23.67
CA PRO A 39 19.17 -22.53 23.09
C PRO A 39 18.96 -22.21 21.60
N GLU A 40 19.30 -23.11 20.69
CA GLU A 40 19.10 -22.90 19.25
C GLU A 40 17.85 -23.62 18.71
N GLY A 41 17.05 -24.22 19.60
CA GLY A 41 15.84 -24.97 19.26
C GLY A 41 14.55 -24.15 19.38
N GLY A 42 13.50 -24.58 18.68
CA GLY A 42 12.15 -24.02 18.84
C GLY A 42 12.07 -22.52 18.58
N ILE A 43 11.48 -21.77 19.52
CA ILE A 43 11.27 -20.32 19.42
C ILE A 43 12.57 -19.52 19.30
N TYR A 44 13.68 -20.03 19.83
CA TYR A 44 14.93 -19.28 19.88
C TYR A 44 15.60 -19.10 18.51
N LYS A 45 15.19 -19.87 17.50
CA LYS A 45 15.56 -19.65 16.09
C LYS A 45 15.00 -18.34 15.54
N ALA A 46 13.86 -17.88 16.08
CA ALA A 46 13.20 -16.65 15.68
C ALA A 46 13.81 -15.42 16.37
N HIS A 47 15.10 -15.14 16.12
CA HIS A 47 15.87 -14.18 16.89
C HIS A 47 15.24 -12.77 16.97
N TYR A 48 14.66 -12.27 15.87
CA TYR A 48 13.97 -10.97 15.87
C TYR A 48 12.71 -10.96 16.73
N PHE A 49 11.94 -12.06 16.74
CA PHE A 49 10.76 -12.19 17.59
C PHE A 49 11.16 -12.28 19.06
N VAL A 50 12.16 -13.08 19.40
CA VAL A 50 12.69 -13.19 20.77
C VAL A 50 13.21 -11.83 21.26
N ALA A 51 13.93 -11.09 20.42
CA ALA A 51 14.38 -9.74 20.75
C ALA A 51 13.20 -8.78 20.97
N HIS A 52 12.12 -8.92 20.18
CA HIS A 52 10.89 -8.15 20.36
C HIS A 52 10.19 -8.47 21.69
N VAL A 53 10.06 -9.75 22.04
CA VAL A 53 9.51 -10.20 23.33
C VAL A 53 10.34 -9.68 24.50
N LYS A 54 11.68 -9.81 24.45
CA LYS A 54 12.57 -9.27 25.48
C LYS A 54 12.35 -7.77 25.69
N LYS A 55 12.18 -7.01 24.60
CA LYS A 55 11.89 -5.58 24.67
C LYS A 55 10.55 -5.27 25.34
N ILE A 56 9.50 -6.05 25.08
CA ILE A 56 8.20 -5.90 25.75
C ILE A 56 8.36 -6.12 27.25
N LEU A 57 9.03 -7.21 27.65
CA LEU A 57 9.24 -7.53 29.05
C LEU A 57 10.06 -6.46 29.77
N GLN A 58 11.10 -5.91 29.14
CA GLN A 58 11.91 -4.80 29.69
C GLN A 58 11.12 -3.51 29.92
N GLN A 59 10.00 -3.31 29.21
CA GLN A 59 9.14 -2.14 29.39
C GLN A 59 8.14 -2.32 30.54
N GLN A 60 7.87 -3.56 30.94
CA GLN A 60 6.85 -3.91 31.94
C GLN A 60 7.46 -4.34 33.27
N PHE A 61 8.68 -4.89 33.25
CA PHE A 61 9.36 -5.45 34.41
C PHE A 61 10.74 -4.83 34.57
N GLU A 62 11.25 -4.85 35.79
CA GLU A 62 12.63 -4.45 36.07
C GLU A 62 13.62 -5.35 35.33
N GLU A 63 14.73 -4.76 34.86
CA GLU A 63 15.76 -5.46 34.11
C GLU A 63 16.30 -6.69 34.86
N ALA A 64 16.42 -6.58 36.19
CA ALA A 64 16.82 -7.68 37.05
C ALA A 64 15.87 -8.89 36.94
N LEU A 65 14.55 -8.70 36.88
CA LEU A 65 13.58 -9.79 36.78
C LEU A 65 13.63 -10.45 35.39
N VAL A 66 13.84 -9.67 34.33
CA VAL A 66 13.88 -10.16 32.95
C VAL A 66 15.17 -10.96 32.67
N PHE A 67 16.32 -10.53 33.21
CA PHE A 67 17.62 -11.11 32.85
C PHE A 67 18.28 -11.99 33.91
N LYS A 68 17.84 -11.96 35.17
CA LYS A 68 18.33 -12.90 36.19
C LYS A 68 17.72 -14.30 36.10
N GLY A 69 16.82 -14.50 35.14
CA GLY A 69 16.17 -15.79 34.85
C GLY A 69 14.96 -16.04 35.75
N GLY A 70 14.29 -17.16 35.50
CA GLY A 70 13.17 -17.61 36.32
C GLY A 70 11.77 -17.29 35.80
N LEU A 71 11.65 -16.49 34.74
CA LEU A 71 10.37 -16.28 34.06
C LEU A 71 10.12 -17.36 33.01
N THR A 72 8.92 -17.93 33.01
CA THR A 72 8.38 -18.71 31.90
C THR A 72 7.45 -17.82 31.07
N VAL A 73 7.80 -17.61 29.80
CA VAL A 73 7.11 -16.67 28.90
C VAL A 73 6.39 -17.44 27.80
N HIS A 74 5.07 -17.35 27.79
CA HIS A 74 4.23 -17.89 26.72
C HIS A 74 4.01 -16.82 25.64
N THR A 75 4.23 -17.19 24.39
CA THR A 75 4.21 -16.27 23.25
C THR A 75 3.28 -16.77 22.15
N THR A 76 3.03 -15.89 21.18
CA THR A 76 2.10 -16.14 20.08
C THR A 76 2.74 -16.74 18.82
N LEU A 77 4.06 -16.91 18.79
CA LEU A 77 4.78 -17.36 17.60
C LEU A 77 4.42 -18.79 17.21
N ASP A 78 4.02 -19.00 15.95
CA ASP A 78 3.94 -20.33 15.34
C ASP A 78 5.29 -20.62 14.67
N THR A 79 6.10 -21.49 15.28
CA THR A 79 7.45 -21.80 14.79
C THR A 79 7.47 -22.41 13.39
N ARG A 80 6.41 -23.09 12.95
CA ARG A 80 6.31 -23.62 11.58
C ARG A 80 6.07 -22.50 10.59
N LYS A 81 5.12 -21.60 10.88
CA LYS A 81 4.85 -20.44 10.02
C LYS A 81 6.02 -19.45 10.02
N GLN A 82 6.72 -19.29 11.13
CA GLN A 82 7.97 -18.52 11.18
C GLN A 82 9.00 -19.07 10.20
N ALA A 83 9.26 -20.38 10.20
CA ALA A 83 10.18 -21.00 9.25
C ALA A 83 9.72 -20.82 7.79
N MET A 84 8.42 -20.90 7.52
CA MET A 84 7.85 -20.61 6.19
C MET A 84 8.07 -19.15 5.77
N ALA A 85 7.97 -18.20 6.71
CA ALA A 85 8.21 -16.78 6.47
C ALA A 85 9.67 -16.52 6.12
N GLU A 86 10.60 -17.03 6.93
CA GLU A 86 12.04 -16.93 6.70
C GLU A 86 12.44 -17.58 5.37
N ALA A 87 11.95 -18.79 5.09
CA ALA A 87 12.19 -19.47 3.82
C ALA A 87 11.65 -18.67 2.62
N SER A 88 10.46 -18.06 2.74
CA SER A 88 9.85 -17.26 1.68
C SER A 88 10.65 -16.00 1.37
N VAL A 89 11.20 -15.34 2.40
CA VAL A 89 12.09 -14.19 2.24
C VAL A 89 13.42 -14.61 1.63
N ASN A 90 14.11 -15.58 2.24
CA ASN A 90 15.45 -16.00 1.85
C ASN A 90 15.51 -16.51 0.41
N SER A 91 14.52 -17.29 -0.01
CA SER A 91 14.47 -17.82 -1.38
C SER A 91 13.99 -16.82 -2.43
N SER A 92 13.53 -15.63 -2.03
CA SER A 92 13.14 -14.56 -2.96
C SER A 92 14.25 -13.51 -3.11
N LEU A 93 15.11 -13.37 -2.10
CA LEU A 93 16.21 -12.43 -1.99
C LEU A 93 17.43 -13.19 -1.46
N ASP A 94 18.03 -14.03 -2.32
CA ASP A 94 19.11 -14.97 -1.99
C ASP A 94 20.50 -14.47 -2.41
N ARG A 95 20.60 -13.36 -3.15
CA ARG A 95 21.87 -12.90 -3.70
C ARG A 95 22.59 -11.93 -2.76
N PRO A 96 23.93 -11.90 -2.80
CA PRO A 96 24.70 -10.81 -2.22
C PRO A 96 24.26 -9.48 -2.83
N GLY A 97 24.03 -8.46 -1.99
CA GLY A 97 23.61 -7.13 -2.43
C GLY A 97 22.10 -6.97 -2.69
N ASP A 98 21.31 -8.02 -2.56
CA ASP A 98 19.85 -7.89 -2.55
C ASP A 98 19.37 -6.98 -1.40
N PRO A 99 18.25 -6.25 -1.58
CA PRO A 99 17.65 -5.45 -0.52
C PRO A 99 17.26 -6.31 0.68
N ASP A 100 17.10 -5.67 1.83
CA ASP A 100 16.52 -6.30 3.01
C ASP A 100 15.01 -6.45 2.86
N CYS A 101 14.46 -7.36 3.65
CA CYS A 101 13.03 -7.62 3.70
C CYS A 101 12.58 -7.80 5.14
N SER A 102 11.39 -7.31 5.44
CA SER A 102 10.67 -7.62 6.68
C SER A 102 9.30 -8.15 6.36
N LEU A 103 8.84 -9.08 7.20
CA LEU A 103 7.54 -9.74 7.08
C LEU A 103 6.94 -9.85 8.46
N VAL A 104 5.72 -9.34 8.62
CA VAL A 104 4.94 -9.50 9.86
C VAL A 104 3.62 -10.13 9.51
N SER A 105 3.27 -11.22 10.19
CA SER A 105 2.00 -11.92 10.04
C SER A 105 1.25 -11.95 11.37
N ILE A 106 -0.03 -11.56 11.32
CA ILE A 106 -0.91 -11.47 12.49
C ILE A 106 -2.19 -12.26 12.19
N ASP A 107 -2.66 -13.04 13.16
CA ASP A 107 -4.05 -13.51 13.15
C ASP A 107 -4.95 -12.35 13.59
N PRO A 108 -5.75 -11.76 12.68
CA PRO A 108 -6.46 -10.53 12.98
C PRO A 108 -7.60 -10.74 14.00
N ARG A 109 -8.00 -11.99 14.27
CA ARG A 109 -9.11 -12.32 15.17
C ARG A 109 -8.75 -12.18 16.66
N ASN A 110 -7.46 -12.34 16.98
CA ASN A 110 -6.92 -12.30 18.34
C ASN A 110 -5.64 -11.46 18.45
N GLY A 111 -5.19 -10.80 17.37
CA GLY A 111 -4.00 -9.96 17.39
C GLY A 111 -2.67 -10.73 17.52
N HIS A 112 -2.68 -12.06 17.54
CA HIS A 112 -1.48 -12.85 17.75
C HIS A 112 -0.47 -12.65 16.62
N ILE A 113 0.76 -12.27 16.95
CA ILE A 113 1.88 -12.19 16.02
C ILE A 113 2.40 -13.60 15.75
N ILE A 114 1.95 -14.17 14.63
CA ILE A 114 2.20 -15.57 14.26
C ILE A 114 3.59 -15.76 13.64
N ALA A 115 4.09 -14.76 12.91
CA ALA A 115 5.44 -14.75 12.34
C ALA A 115 5.99 -13.32 12.26
N LEU A 116 7.30 -13.19 12.49
CA LEU A 116 8.02 -11.91 12.48
C LEU A 116 9.44 -12.09 11.94
N VAL A 117 9.69 -11.55 10.75
CA VAL A 117 11.01 -11.44 10.12
C VAL A 117 11.43 -9.97 10.16
N GLY A 118 12.49 -9.68 10.92
CA GLY A 118 12.99 -8.32 11.13
C GLY A 118 14.16 -7.90 10.23
N GLY A 119 14.65 -8.79 9.35
CA GLY A 119 15.79 -8.57 8.46
C GLY A 119 16.36 -9.90 7.97
N ARG A 120 17.33 -9.86 7.05
CA ARG A 120 17.89 -11.08 6.43
C ARG A 120 18.83 -11.86 7.34
N ASP A 121 19.58 -11.17 8.19
CA ASP A 121 20.62 -11.78 9.03
C ASP A 121 20.71 -11.06 10.37
N PHE A 122 20.16 -11.69 11.41
CA PHE A 122 20.17 -11.15 12.77
C PHE A 122 21.57 -11.00 13.35
N SER A 123 22.53 -11.85 12.94
CA SER A 123 23.90 -11.80 13.43
C SER A 123 24.63 -10.54 12.95
N LYS A 124 24.30 -10.07 11.74
CA LYS A 124 24.84 -8.84 11.14
C LYS A 124 24.05 -7.60 11.51
N ASN A 125 22.72 -7.71 11.59
CA ASN A 125 21.85 -6.58 11.88
C ASN A 125 20.77 -6.95 12.90
N LYS A 126 20.97 -6.53 14.16
CA LYS A 126 20.00 -6.73 15.24
C LYS A 126 18.84 -5.72 15.21
N PHE A 127 18.88 -4.70 14.34
CA PHE A 127 17.78 -3.75 14.19
C PHE A 127 16.57 -4.44 13.56
N ASN A 128 15.43 -4.42 14.26
CA ASN A 128 14.24 -5.13 13.82
C ASN A 128 13.41 -4.25 12.88
N LEU A 129 13.54 -4.46 11.57
CA LEU A 129 12.82 -3.71 10.54
C LEU A 129 11.30 -3.90 10.59
N ALA A 130 10.82 -5.02 11.14
CA ALA A 130 9.40 -5.29 11.28
C ALA A 130 8.72 -4.38 12.33
N THR A 131 9.41 -4.07 13.43
CA THR A 131 8.83 -3.33 14.57
C THR A 131 9.41 -1.93 14.76
N GLN A 132 10.68 -1.73 14.38
CA GLN A 132 11.41 -0.46 14.54
C GLN A 132 11.64 0.23 13.19
N GLY A 133 11.65 -0.52 12.09
CA GLY A 133 11.86 0.01 10.75
C GLY A 133 10.68 0.86 10.28
N LYS A 134 10.76 2.17 10.51
CA LYS A 134 9.79 3.12 9.99
C LYS A 134 10.19 3.54 8.58
N ARG A 135 9.39 3.18 7.58
CA ARG A 135 9.64 3.44 6.16
C ARG A 135 8.40 3.99 5.48
N GLN A 136 8.57 4.68 4.35
CA GLN A 136 7.45 5.26 3.61
C GLN A 136 6.60 4.13 3.02
N PRO A 137 5.33 3.94 3.45
CA PRO A 137 4.45 2.89 2.95
C PRO A 137 4.06 3.14 1.48
N GLY A 138 4.18 4.38 1.01
CA GLY A 138 3.80 4.74 -0.35
C GLY A 138 2.31 4.46 -0.60
N SER A 139 2.01 3.94 -1.78
CA SER A 139 0.63 3.62 -2.20
C SER A 139 -0.14 2.61 -1.33
N SER A 140 0.47 1.89 -0.38
CA SER A 140 -0.29 1.06 0.57
C SER A 140 -1.04 1.92 1.59
N PHE A 141 -0.63 3.17 1.79
CA PHE A 141 -1.34 4.12 2.65
C PHE A 141 -2.68 4.62 2.05
N LYS A 142 -2.85 4.49 0.73
CA LYS A 142 -4.10 4.84 0.02
C LYS A 142 -5.33 4.14 0.59
N THR A 143 -5.16 2.98 1.22
CA THR A 143 -6.23 2.26 1.90
C THR A 143 -6.91 3.11 2.98
N PHE A 144 -6.15 3.90 3.74
CA PHE A 144 -6.72 4.78 4.76
C PHE A 144 -7.52 5.94 4.13
N VAL A 145 -7.08 6.45 2.98
CA VAL A 145 -7.83 7.45 2.21
C VAL A 145 -9.12 6.86 1.66
N LEU A 146 -9.07 5.64 1.14
CA LEU A 146 -10.24 4.92 0.64
C LEU A 146 -11.27 4.71 1.75
N VAL A 147 -10.86 4.17 2.90
CA VAL A 147 -11.74 3.97 4.06
C VAL A 147 -12.35 5.31 4.49
N THR A 148 -11.54 6.35 4.61
CA THR A 148 -12.03 7.71 4.94
C THR A 148 -13.08 8.20 3.94
N ALA A 149 -12.87 7.99 2.64
CA ALA A 149 -13.82 8.38 1.60
C ALA A 149 -15.14 7.61 1.73
N LEU A 150 -15.09 6.30 1.95
CA LEU A 150 -16.27 5.46 2.17
C LEU A 150 -17.04 5.90 3.42
N GLU A 151 -16.37 6.18 4.54
CA GLU A 151 -17.00 6.67 5.78
C GLU A 151 -17.70 8.02 5.60
N ASN A 152 -17.13 8.89 4.76
CA ASN A 152 -17.76 10.17 4.40
C ASN A 152 -18.85 9.99 3.32
N GLY A 153 -19.26 8.75 3.02
CA GLY A 153 -20.36 8.41 2.14
C GLY A 153 -20.02 8.36 0.65
N MET A 154 -18.73 8.37 0.26
CA MET A 154 -18.33 8.26 -1.14
C MET A 154 -18.63 6.86 -1.68
N PRO A 155 -19.33 6.75 -2.83
CA PRO A 155 -19.58 5.45 -3.43
C PRO A 155 -18.33 4.93 -4.17
N PRO A 156 -18.15 3.60 -4.29
CA PRO A 156 -17.07 3.02 -5.09
C PRO A 156 -17.11 3.41 -6.58
N ASN A 157 -18.30 3.72 -7.13
CA ASN A 157 -18.49 4.09 -8.53
C ASN A 157 -18.41 5.62 -8.80
N ARG A 158 -18.01 6.45 -7.82
CA ARG A 158 -17.76 7.89 -8.05
C ARG A 158 -16.62 8.03 -9.05
N TYR A 159 -16.90 8.54 -10.24
CA TYR A 159 -15.83 8.93 -11.17
C TYR A 159 -15.03 10.10 -10.59
N ILE A 160 -13.71 10.11 -10.73
CA ILE A 160 -12.79 11.14 -10.26
C ILE A 160 -11.79 11.39 -11.39
N ASP A 161 -11.37 12.64 -11.55
CA ASP A 161 -10.39 13.00 -12.57
C ASP A 161 -9.02 12.38 -12.26
N SER A 162 -8.50 11.59 -13.22
CA SER A 162 -7.17 10.99 -13.15
C SER A 162 -6.11 11.72 -13.97
N SER A 163 -6.42 12.90 -14.51
CA SER A 163 -5.49 13.75 -15.25
C SER A 163 -4.19 13.98 -14.48
N SER A 164 -3.08 13.95 -15.21
CA SER A 164 -1.71 13.94 -14.71
C SER A 164 -0.86 14.90 -15.56
N PRO A 165 -0.20 15.90 -14.96
CA PRO A 165 -0.15 16.17 -13.53
C PRO A 165 -1.46 16.75 -12.96
N ALA A 166 -1.70 16.55 -11.67
CA ALA A 166 -2.73 17.21 -10.89
C ALA A 166 -2.11 18.34 -10.08
N ASN A 167 -2.77 19.50 -10.03
CA ASN A 167 -2.42 20.60 -9.14
C ASN A 167 -3.44 20.64 -8.00
N ILE A 168 -3.03 20.21 -6.81
CA ILE A 168 -3.88 20.26 -5.62
C ILE A 168 -3.70 21.65 -5.00
N PRO A 169 -4.80 22.38 -4.70
CA PRO A 169 -4.73 23.76 -4.23
C PRO A 169 -4.40 23.83 -2.73
N SER A 170 -3.39 23.08 -2.30
CA SER A 170 -2.74 23.25 -1.01
C SER A 170 -1.81 24.46 -1.02
N GLU A 171 -1.28 24.81 0.15
CA GLU A 171 -0.24 25.84 0.29
C GLU A 171 1.06 25.19 0.79
N PRO A 172 2.14 25.16 -0.03
CA PRO A 172 2.19 25.51 -1.46
C PRO A 172 1.38 24.54 -2.33
N VAL A 173 1.10 24.94 -3.58
CA VAL A 173 0.38 24.10 -4.55
C VAL A 173 1.12 22.77 -4.72
N TRP A 174 0.42 21.67 -4.47
CA TRP A 174 1.02 20.35 -4.55
C TRP A 174 0.79 19.74 -5.93
N LYS A 175 1.87 19.67 -6.71
CA LYS A 175 1.88 19.05 -8.04
C LYS A 175 2.14 17.55 -7.94
N VAL A 176 1.23 16.74 -8.48
CA VAL A 176 1.25 15.27 -8.38
C VAL A 176 1.19 14.62 -9.76
N SER A 177 2.02 13.60 -9.99
CA SER A 177 2.00 12.81 -11.24
C SER A 177 1.73 11.33 -10.97
N ASN A 178 1.08 10.67 -11.93
CA ASN A 178 0.89 9.21 -11.91
C ASN A 178 2.19 8.48 -12.27
N SER A 179 2.41 7.31 -11.68
CA SER A 179 3.58 6.47 -11.97
C SER A 179 3.58 5.89 -13.40
N GLU A 180 2.40 5.69 -14.00
CA GLU A 180 2.24 5.16 -15.37
C GLU A 180 2.20 6.26 -16.44
N GLY A 181 2.38 7.54 -16.07
CA GLY A 181 2.39 8.66 -17.02
C GLY A 181 1.07 9.46 -17.03
N SER A 182 0.43 9.56 -18.20
CA SER A 182 -0.77 10.38 -18.38
C SER A 182 -1.99 9.79 -17.65
N GLY A 183 -2.99 10.65 -17.43
CA GLY A 183 -4.28 10.23 -16.86
C GLY A 183 -5.13 9.44 -17.86
N ARG A 184 -6.14 8.72 -17.35
CA ARG A 184 -7.11 7.95 -18.16
C ARG A 184 -8.47 8.65 -18.23
N GLY A 185 -8.49 9.98 -18.11
CA GLY A 185 -9.72 10.76 -17.98
C GLY A 185 -10.43 10.50 -16.64
N MET A 186 -11.76 10.43 -16.66
CA MET A 186 -12.57 10.18 -15.47
C MET A 186 -12.61 8.67 -15.18
N ILE A 187 -12.23 8.25 -13.97
CA ILE A 187 -12.26 6.83 -13.55
C ILE A 187 -12.93 6.67 -12.19
N THR A 188 -13.53 5.52 -11.90
CA THR A 188 -14.20 5.28 -10.60
C THR A 188 -13.21 5.21 -9.43
N LEU A 189 -13.66 5.51 -8.20
CA LEU A 189 -12.89 5.31 -6.96
C LEU A 189 -12.35 3.87 -6.86
N ASP A 190 -13.20 2.89 -7.20
CA ASP A 190 -12.83 1.49 -7.28
C ASP A 190 -11.67 1.26 -8.28
N SER A 191 -11.81 1.72 -9.53
CA SER A 191 -10.76 1.58 -10.55
C SER A 191 -9.48 2.31 -10.16
N ALA A 192 -9.59 3.51 -9.58
CA ALA A 192 -8.46 4.30 -9.10
C ALA A 192 -7.70 3.58 -7.98
N THR A 193 -8.42 2.88 -7.08
CA THR A 193 -7.81 2.07 -6.02
C THR A 193 -7.06 0.87 -6.62
N ARG A 194 -7.71 0.13 -7.54
CA ARG A 194 -7.14 -1.07 -8.18
C ARG A 194 -5.89 -0.75 -9.00
N SER A 195 -5.92 0.34 -9.76
CA SER A 195 -4.78 0.82 -10.56
C SER A 195 -3.84 1.76 -9.76
N SER A 196 -4.15 2.03 -8.49
CA SER A 196 -3.32 2.83 -7.59
C SER A 196 -2.98 4.23 -8.12
N VAL A 197 -3.95 4.95 -8.67
CA VAL A 197 -3.75 6.23 -9.38
C VAL A 197 -3.44 7.39 -8.42
N ASN A 198 -2.22 7.95 -8.47
CA ASN A 198 -1.75 8.97 -7.51
C ASN A 198 -2.60 10.24 -7.53
N THR A 199 -2.89 10.76 -8.72
CA THR A 199 -3.61 12.02 -8.91
C THR A 199 -5.04 11.96 -8.38
N VAL A 200 -5.72 10.81 -8.52
CA VAL A 200 -7.03 10.59 -7.91
C VAL A 200 -6.94 10.62 -6.39
N PHE A 201 -5.99 9.93 -5.77
CA PHE A 201 -5.85 9.95 -4.31
C PHE A 201 -5.43 11.31 -3.74
N ALA A 202 -4.64 12.08 -4.50
CA ALA A 202 -4.30 13.46 -4.17
C ALA A 202 -5.52 14.39 -4.22
N ARG A 203 -6.41 14.21 -5.21
CA ARG A 203 -7.71 14.90 -5.27
C ARG A 203 -8.65 14.44 -4.16
N LEU A 204 -8.73 13.14 -3.89
CA LEU A 204 -9.60 12.56 -2.86
C LEU A 204 -9.33 13.11 -1.46
N ILE A 205 -8.06 13.14 -1.04
CA ILE A 205 -7.73 13.66 0.29
C ILE A 205 -8.05 15.15 0.40
N TRP A 206 -8.00 15.89 -0.71
CA TRP A 206 -8.38 17.29 -0.76
C TRP A 206 -9.91 17.47 -0.76
N ASP A 207 -10.61 16.69 -1.56
CA ASP A 207 -12.07 16.67 -1.63
C ASP A 207 -12.72 16.27 -0.30
N LEU A 208 -11.99 15.58 0.57
CA LEU A 208 -12.41 15.22 1.93
C LEU A 208 -12.41 16.40 2.92
N ASN A 209 -11.80 17.55 2.56
CA ASN A 209 -11.86 18.76 3.35
C ASN A 209 -13.32 19.21 3.54
N ASP A 210 -13.66 19.63 4.75
CA ASP A 210 -14.90 20.34 5.06
C ASP A 210 -14.65 21.52 6.01
N LYS A 211 -15.71 22.15 6.51
CA LYS A 211 -15.64 23.31 7.40
C LYS A 211 -15.01 23.01 8.76
N LYS A 212 -15.05 21.75 9.22
CA LYS A 212 -14.62 21.32 10.55
C LYS A 212 -13.19 20.82 10.54
N GLU A 213 -12.79 20.09 9.50
CA GLU A 213 -11.49 19.43 9.46
C GLU A 213 -11.00 19.15 8.03
N THR A 214 -9.67 19.08 7.90
CA THR A 214 -9.04 18.70 6.63
C THR A 214 -9.20 17.20 6.38
N GLY A 215 -9.25 16.80 5.11
CA GLY A 215 -9.29 15.39 4.72
C GLY A 215 -8.05 14.63 5.20
N ALA A 216 -6.89 15.28 5.26
CA ALA A 216 -5.69 14.68 5.84
C ALA A 216 -5.84 14.41 7.35
N ALA A 217 -6.47 15.31 8.11
CA ALA A 217 -6.76 15.07 9.52
C ALA A 217 -7.76 13.91 9.71
N LYS A 218 -8.78 13.80 8.86
CA LYS A 218 -9.70 12.64 8.84
C LYS A 218 -8.95 11.33 8.60
N VAL A 219 -8.06 11.31 7.61
CA VAL A 219 -7.24 10.14 7.28
C VAL A 219 -6.33 9.74 8.44
N VAL A 220 -5.72 10.70 9.15
CA VAL A 220 -4.92 10.41 10.36
C VAL A 220 -5.77 9.76 11.44
N LYS A 221 -7.00 10.24 11.68
CA LYS A 221 -7.93 9.63 12.67
C LYS A 221 -8.29 8.19 12.29
N VAL A 222 -8.64 7.96 11.03
CA VAL A 222 -8.94 6.61 10.50
C VAL A 222 -7.73 5.68 10.67
N ALA A 223 -6.54 6.11 10.22
CA ALA A 223 -5.32 5.33 10.35
C ALA A 223 -5.00 4.98 11.82
N LYS A 224 -5.19 5.94 12.74
CA LYS A 224 -5.00 5.72 14.18
C LYS A 224 -5.97 4.70 14.74
N ARG A 225 -7.28 4.82 14.45
CA ARG A 225 -8.30 3.84 14.90
C ARG A 225 -8.01 2.43 14.39
N MET A 226 -7.46 2.33 13.17
CA MET A 226 -7.13 1.03 12.57
C MET A 226 -5.86 0.41 13.16
N GLY A 227 -4.95 1.17 13.79
CA GLY A 227 -3.74 0.61 14.42
C GLY A 227 -2.42 1.27 14.04
N ILE A 228 -2.41 2.40 13.32
CA ILE A 228 -1.20 3.21 13.13
C ILE A 228 -0.97 4.07 14.37
N LEU A 229 -0.05 3.64 15.23
CA LEU A 229 0.25 4.31 16.51
C LEU A 229 1.27 5.45 16.35
N THR A 230 2.08 5.40 15.28
CA THR A 230 3.00 6.47 14.90
C THR A 230 2.23 7.77 14.70
N LYS A 231 2.71 8.85 15.34
CA LYS A 231 2.14 10.17 15.16
C LYS A 231 2.33 10.63 13.71
N LEU A 232 1.22 10.83 13.01
CA LEU A 232 1.18 11.32 11.63
C LEU A 232 0.77 12.79 11.59
N SER A 233 1.47 13.58 10.79
CA SER A 233 1.11 14.96 10.49
C SER A 233 0.04 15.03 9.38
N PRO A 234 -1.00 15.85 9.49
CA PRO A 234 -2.13 15.86 8.56
C PRO A 234 -1.84 16.69 7.30
N TYR A 235 -0.83 16.29 6.51
CA TYR A 235 -0.52 16.90 5.21
C TYR A 235 -1.20 16.17 4.05
N PRO A 236 -1.62 16.84 2.96
CA PRO A 236 -2.21 16.19 1.78
C PRO A 236 -1.32 15.09 1.16
N SER A 237 0.00 15.25 1.24
CA SER A 237 0.96 14.25 0.75
C SER A 237 0.83 12.89 1.43
N LEU A 238 0.20 12.84 2.61
CA LEU A 238 -0.12 11.60 3.32
C LEU A 238 -0.94 10.64 2.46
N ALA A 239 -1.75 11.15 1.51
CA ALA A 239 -2.50 10.32 0.57
C ALA A 239 -1.63 9.36 -0.26
N LEU A 240 -0.35 9.71 -0.44
CA LEU A 240 0.62 8.89 -1.16
C LEU A 240 1.62 8.19 -0.21
N GLY A 241 1.35 8.18 1.10
CA GLY A 241 2.18 7.49 2.09
C GLY A 241 3.55 8.13 2.30
N SER A 242 3.60 9.46 2.39
CA SER A 242 4.84 10.24 2.57
C SER A 242 5.48 10.12 3.96
N GLN A 243 4.76 9.56 4.94
CA GLN A 243 5.22 9.45 6.32
C GLN A 243 5.50 8.02 6.73
N ASN A 244 6.55 7.85 7.53
CA ASN A 244 7.10 6.55 7.84
C ASN A 244 6.26 5.80 8.89
N VAL A 245 5.98 4.53 8.62
CA VAL A 245 5.29 3.59 9.52
C VAL A 245 6.02 2.25 9.53
N SER A 246 5.81 1.44 10.57
CA SER A 246 6.39 0.09 10.65
C SER A 246 5.54 -0.96 9.93
N PRO A 247 6.15 -2.06 9.46
CA PRO A 247 5.41 -3.22 8.96
C PRO A 247 4.42 -3.82 9.97
N LEU A 248 4.75 -3.84 11.26
CA LEU A 248 3.83 -4.28 12.32
C LEU A 248 2.57 -3.41 12.36
N GLU A 249 2.71 -2.09 12.35
CA GLU A 249 1.57 -1.16 12.34
C GLU A 249 0.72 -1.34 11.08
N MET A 250 1.34 -1.55 9.91
CA MET A 250 0.62 -1.78 8.66
C MET A 250 -0.14 -3.11 8.65
N ALA A 251 0.46 -4.20 9.17
CA ALA A 251 -0.23 -5.48 9.33
C ALA A 251 -1.42 -5.36 10.28
N SER A 252 -1.19 -4.75 11.45
CA SER A 252 -2.21 -4.46 12.46
C SER A 252 -3.38 -3.67 11.86
N ALA A 253 -3.06 -2.60 11.13
CA ALA A 253 -4.05 -1.76 10.47
C ALA A 253 -4.92 -2.48 9.45
N TYR A 254 -4.32 -3.34 8.63
CA TYR A 254 -5.07 -4.12 7.64
C TYR A 254 -5.85 -5.27 8.30
N GLY A 255 -5.42 -5.74 9.48
CA GLY A 255 -6.16 -6.69 10.30
C GLY A 255 -7.56 -6.21 10.62
N THR A 256 -7.74 -4.92 10.91
CA THR A 256 -9.06 -4.29 11.11
C THR A 256 -10.03 -4.52 9.94
N LEU A 257 -9.53 -4.55 8.69
CA LEU A 257 -10.37 -4.82 7.51
C LEU A 257 -10.68 -6.30 7.34
N ALA A 258 -9.80 -7.18 7.82
CA ALA A 258 -10.01 -8.63 7.76
C ALA A 258 -11.13 -9.10 8.70
N THR A 259 -11.44 -8.32 9.73
CA THR A 259 -12.39 -8.61 10.81
C THR A 259 -13.60 -7.67 10.81
N ASN A 260 -14.06 -7.24 9.62
CA ASN A 260 -15.21 -6.35 9.46
C ASN A 260 -15.18 -5.10 10.38
N GLY A 261 -14.01 -4.49 10.50
CA GLY A 261 -13.84 -3.23 11.23
C GLY A 261 -13.43 -3.40 12.69
N LYS A 262 -13.24 -4.62 13.21
CA LYS A 262 -12.74 -4.83 14.57
C LYS A 262 -11.21 -4.76 14.63
N TYR A 263 -10.69 -3.71 15.24
CA TYR A 263 -9.28 -3.60 15.57
C TYR A 263 -8.94 -4.49 16.77
N VAL A 264 -7.92 -5.33 16.64
CA VAL A 264 -7.36 -6.11 17.75
C VAL A 264 -5.87 -5.77 17.85
N ALA A 265 -5.43 -5.32 19.03
CA ALA A 265 -4.05 -4.91 19.23
C ALA A 265 -3.08 -6.10 19.04
N PRO A 266 -1.90 -5.90 18.42
CA PRO A 266 -0.94 -6.99 18.24
C PRO A 266 -0.39 -7.53 19.58
N VAL A 267 -0.37 -8.85 19.72
CA VAL A 267 0.08 -9.56 20.93
C VAL A 267 1.24 -10.49 20.58
N ALA A 268 2.38 -10.28 21.24
CA ALA A 268 3.55 -11.17 21.18
C ALA A 268 3.63 -12.13 22.39
N VAL A 269 3.19 -11.67 23.56
CA VAL A 269 3.27 -12.38 24.84
C VAL A 269 1.86 -12.54 25.38
N THR A 270 1.43 -13.77 25.65
CA THR A 270 0.10 -14.05 26.21
C THR A 270 0.14 -14.22 27.71
N LYS A 271 1.24 -14.76 28.26
CA LYS A 271 1.36 -15.07 29.68
C LYS A 271 2.81 -15.05 30.15
N VAL A 272 3.05 -14.54 31.35
CA VAL A 272 4.35 -14.61 32.05
C VAL A 272 4.14 -15.20 33.42
N ILE A 273 4.93 -16.22 33.74
CA ILE A 273 4.89 -16.95 35.01
C ILE A 273 6.25 -16.75 35.71
N ASP A 274 6.25 -16.44 37.00
CA ASP A 274 7.47 -16.30 37.80
C ASP A 274 8.08 -17.65 38.24
N VAL A 275 9.16 -17.59 39.04
CA VAL A 275 9.86 -18.77 39.56
C VAL A 275 9.01 -19.62 40.50
N ASP A 276 8.05 -19.00 41.18
CA ASP A 276 7.18 -19.62 42.17
C ASP A 276 5.93 -20.22 41.51
N GLY A 277 5.78 -20.06 40.19
CA GLY A 277 4.65 -20.55 39.41
C GLY A 277 3.45 -19.58 39.36
N ASN A 278 3.59 -18.36 39.87
CA ASN A 278 2.52 -17.37 39.83
C ASN A 278 2.46 -16.69 38.47
N THR A 279 1.24 -16.46 37.97
CA THR A 279 1.04 -15.65 36.76
C THR A 279 1.17 -14.18 37.11
N ILE A 280 2.20 -13.52 36.57
CA ILE A 280 2.50 -12.10 36.83
C ILE A 280 2.07 -11.18 35.69
N MET A 281 1.74 -11.76 34.53
CA MET A 281 1.14 -11.07 33.40
C MET A 281 0.30 -12.05 32.60
N GLU A 282 -0.87 -11.60 32.17
CA GLU A 282 -1.73 -12.27 31.20
C GLU A 282 -2.25 -11.20 30.23
N THR A 283 -2.30 -11.53 28.95
CA THR A 283 -2.70 -10.59 27.89
C THR A 283 -3.80 -11.20 27.06
N GLU A 284 -4.99 -10.64 27.23
CA GLU A 284 -6.16 -10.91 26.41
C GLU A 284 -6.52 -9.61 25.68
N PRO A 285 -6.38 -9.56 24.34
CA PRO A 285 -6.62 -8.34 23.59
C PRO A 285 -8.11 -8.14 23.36
N GLU A 286 -8.65 -7.03 23.88
CA GLU A 286 -10.05 -6.64 23.67
C GLU A 286 -10.26 -6.03 22.26
N PRO A 287 -11.11 -6.64 21.41
CA PRO A 287 -11.43 -6.08 20.12
C PRO A 287 -12.20 -4.76 20.23
N VAL A 288 -11.80 -3.76 19.44
CA VAL A 288 -12.48 -2.45 19.36
C VAL A 288 -13.11 -2.30 17.98
N GLN A 289 -14.40 -1.96 17.91
CA GLN A 289 -15.04 -1.62 16.63
C GLN A 289 -14.50 -0.28 16.12
N ALA A 290 -13.51 -0.34 15.22
CA ALA A 290 -12.79 0.82 14.72
C ALA A 290 -13.42 1.42 13.45
N LEU A 291 -14.11 0.60 12.67
CA LEU A 291 -14.84 0.96 11.45
C LEU A 291 -16.22 0.30 11.47
N GLU A 292 -17.23 0.89 10.85
CA GLU A 292 -18.51 0.19 10.63
C GLU A 292 -18.32 -1.05 9.73
N PRO A 293 -19.00 -2.19 10.00
CA PRO A 293 -18.85 -3.41 9.21
C PRO A 293 -19.06 -3.22 7.71
N GLU A 294 -20.05 -2.42 7.30
CA GLU A 294 -20.37 -2.14 5.90
C GLU A 294 -19.23 -1.39 5.20
N ILE A 295 -18.53 -0.51 5.94
CA ILE A 295 -17.38 0.25 5.43
C ILE A 295 -16.20 -0.68 5.21
N ALA A 296 -15.89 -1.53 6.19
CA ALA A 296 -14.83 -2.52 6.09
C ALA A 296 -15.11 -3.51 4.94
N TYR A 297 -16.36 -3.96 4.79
CA TYR A 297 -16.81 -4.81 3.69
C TYR A 297 -16.65 -4.12 2.32
N ALA A 298 -17.08 -2.86 2.19
CA ALA A 298 -16.92 -2.10 0.94
C ALA A 298 -15.44 -1.87 0.58
N ALA A 299 -14.59 -1.53 1.55
CA ALA A 299 -13.15 -1.38 1.35
C ALA A 299 -12.51 -2.71 0.92
N THR A 300 -12.80 -3.81 1.63
CA THR A 300 -12.31 -5.14 1.30
C THR A 300 -12.75 -5.59 -0.08
N THR A 301 -14.00 -5.31 -0.49
CA THR A 301 -14.50 -5.61 -1.84
C THR A 301 -13.66 -4.93 -2.93
N ILE A 302 -13.32 -3.66 -2.76
CA ILE A 302 -12.46 -2.92 -3.70
C ILE A 302 -11.03 -3.49 -3.69
N LEU A 303 -10.49 -3.80 -2.49
CA LEU A 303 -9.13 -4.31 -2.31
C LEU A 303 -8.94 -5.75 -2.85
N LYS A 304 -9.99 -6.60 -2.88
CA LYS A 304 -9.98 -7.87 -3.65
C LYS A 304 -9.67 -7.61 -5.13
N GLY A 305 -10.13 -6.48 -5.67
CA GLY A 305 -9.86 -6.02 -7.03
C GLY A 305 -8.39 -5.76 -7.33
N VAL A 306 -7.60 -5.36 -6.31
CA VAL A 306 -6.16 -5.07 -6.46
C VAL A 306 -5.38 -6.35 -6.78
N ILE A 307 -5.76 -7.47 -6.17
CA ILE A 307 -5.14 -8.79 -6.40
C ILE A 307 -5.69 -9.42 -7.69
N SER A 308 -7.00 -9.40 -7.89
CA SER A 308 -7.63 -10.12 -9.02
C SER A 308 -7.34 -9.48 -10.39
N ASN A 309 -7.33 -8.15 -10.48
CA ASN A 309 -7.14 -7.45 -11.76
C ASN A 309 -6.33 -6.14 -11.65
N GLY A 310 -5.70 -5.86 -10.50
CA GLY A 310 -5.00 -4.60 -10.24
C GLY A 310 -3.48 -4.74 -10.18
N THR A 311 -2.86 -3.89 -9.37
CA THR A 311 -1.39 -3.82 -9.23
C THR A 311 -0.75 -5.03 -8.53
N ALA A 312 -1.54 -5.92 -7.90
CA ALA A 312 -1.05 -7.03 -7.08
C ALA A 312 -1.39 -8.42 -7.66
N ARG A 313 -1.47 -8.59 -8.99
CA ARG A 313 -1.79 -9.90 -9.60
C ARG A 313 -0.90 -11.05 -9.11
N ARG A 314 0.37 -10.77 -8.78
CA ARG A 314 1.31 -11.77 -8.22
C ARG A 314 1.01 -12.18 -6.76
N ALA A 315 0.10 -11.48 -6.09
CA ALA A 315 -0.44 -11.85 -4.77
C ALA A 315 -1.61 -12.84 -4.86
N GLN A 316 -1.94 -13.37 -6.04
CA GLN A 316 -3.01 -14.34 -6.18
C GLN A 316 -2.60 -15.69 -5.56
N ILE A 317 -3.36 -16.13 -4.55
CA ILE A 317 -3.06 -17.34 -3.77
C ILE A 317 -4.10 -18.46 -3.92
N GLY A 318 -5.08 -18.30 -4.82
CA GLY A 318 -6.09 -19.33 -5.09
C GLY A 318 -7.16 -19.47 -4.00
N ARG A 319 -7.35 -18.41 -3.20
CA ARG A 319 -8.42 -18.25 -2.20
C ARG A 319 -8.76 -16.77 -2.04
N PRO A 320 -9.93 -16.43 -1.47
CA PRO A 320 -10.30 -15.03 -1.23
C PRO A 320 -9.23 -14.29 -0.43
N ALA A 321 -8.72 -13.22 -1.02
CA ALA A 321 -7.71 -12.35 -0.43
C ALA A 321 -7.91 -10.92 -0.91
N ALA A 322 -7.51 -9.96 -0.08
CA ALA A 322 -7.54 -8.54 -0.36
C ALA A 322 -6.18 -7.93 0.02
N GLY A 323 -5.82 -6.79 -0.57
CA GLY A 323 -4.58 -6.13 -0.21
C GLY A 323 -4.24 -4.95 -1.08
N LYS A 324 -3.08 -4.33 -0.81
CA LYS A 324 -2.64 -3.14 -1.52
C LYS A 324 -1.13 -3.12 -1.69
N THR A 325 -0.68 -2.83 -2.91
CA THR A 325 0.73 -2.51 -3.18
C THR A 325 1.07 -1.10 -2.70
N GLY A 326 2.27 -0.96 -2.15
CA GLY A 326 2.92 0.30 -1.84
C GLY A 326 4.26 0.41 -2.57
N THR A 327 4.59 1.61 -3.00
CA THR A 327 5.89 1.94 -3.60
C THR A 327 6.18 3.38 -3.25
N SER A 328 7.33 3.63 -2.61
CA SER A 328 7.77 4.99 -2.30
C SER A 328 8.42 5.64 -3.52
N GLN A 329 8.72 6.93 -3.41
CA GLN A 329 9.36 7.68 -4.49
C GLN A 329 10.69 7.03 -4.89
N ASN A 330 11.00 7.03 -6.19
CA ASN A 330 12.23 6.47 -6.75
C ASN A 330 12.46 4.96 -6.43
N TYR A 331 11.41 4.20 -6.13
CA TYR A 331 11.51 2.74 -5.91
C TYR A 331 12.40 2.36 -4.70
N ARG A 332 12.42 3.19 -3.66
CA ARG A 332 13.26 2.97 -2.47
C ARG A 332 12.66 1.94 -1.52
N ASP A 333 11.34 1.88 -1.48
CA ASP A 333 10.57 0.96 -0.66
C ASP A 333 9.49 0.29 -1.50
N ALA A 334 9.44 -1.04 -1.44
CA ALA A 334 8.40 -1.84 -2.04
C ALA A 334 7.59 -2.52 -0.93
N TRP A 335 6.29 -2.32 -0.94
CA TRP A 335 5.38 -2.86 0.07
C TRP A 335 4.27 -3.69 -0.55
N PHE A 336 3.85 -4.72 0.17
CA PHE A 336 2.55 -5.32 -0.03
C PHE A 336 1.95 -5.69 1.33
N VAL A 337 0.75 -5.20 1.56
CA VAL A 337 -0.03 -5.56 2.76
C VAL A 337 -1.30 -6.22 2.28
N GLY A 338 -1.47 -7.48 2.64
CA GLY A 338 -2.57 -8.30 2.19
C GLY A 338 -3.09 -9.20 3.29
N TYR A 339 -4.35 -9.61 3.16
CA TYR A 339 -5.06 -10.34 4.19
C TYR A 339 -6.11 -11.30 3.61
N THR A 340 -6.42 -12.28 4.43
CA THR A 340 -7.58 -13.17 4.35
C THR A 340 -8.36 -13.02 5.67
N PRO A 341 -9.56 -13.62 5.83
CA PRO A 341 -10.26 -13.59 7.12
C PRO A 341 -9.47 -14.17 8.30
N GLN A 342 -8.46 -15.02 8.04
CA GLN A 342 -7.71 -15.76 9.07
C GLN A 342 -6.31 -15.20 9.33
N LEU A 343 -5.76 -14.40 8.42
CA LEU A 343 -4.35 -14.00 8.49
C LEU A 343 -4.10 -12.72 7.67
N VAL A 344 -3.45 -11.74 8.28
CA VAL A 344 -2.94 -10.53 7.64
C VAL A 344 -1.42 -10.55 7.65
N THR A 345 -0.81 -10.18 6.53
CA THR A 345 0.65 -10.09 6.42
C THR A 345 1.07 -8.81 5.72
N SER A 346 2.02 -8.10 6.32
CA SER A 346 2.73 -6.96 5.73
C SER A 346 4.14 -7.38 5.33
N VAL A 347 4.51 -7.12 4.09
CA VAL A 347 5.86 -7.32 3.56
C VAL A 347 6.43 -5.99 3.10
N TRP A 348 7.64 -5.67 3.54
CA TRP A 348 8.46 -4.56 3.04
C TRP A 348 9.76 -5.09 2.47
N VAL A 349 10.21 -4.49 1.37
CA VAL A 349 11.51 -4.73 0.74
C VAL A 349 12.19 -3.40 0.48
N GLY A 350 13.48 -3.27 0.83
CA GLY A 350 14.27 -2.07 0.59
C GLY A 350 15.67 -2.15 1.22
N TYR A 351 16.53 -1.18 0.92
CA TYR A 351 17.85 -1.09 1.54
C TYR A 351 17.73 -0.37 2.89
N TYR A 352 17.98 -1.06 4.00
CA TYR A 352 17.81 -0.42 5.31
C TYR A 352 18.88 0.62 5.65
N GLN A 353 20.08 0.50 5.08
CA GLN A 353 21.21 1.37 5.39
C GLN A 353 21.11 2.73 4.69
N ALA A 354 20.47 2.77 3.52
CA ALA A 354 20.39 3.96 2.67
C ALA A 354 19.13 3.94 1.81
N GLU A 355 18.67 5.11 1.39
CA GLU A 355 17.51 5.27 0.48
C GLU A 355 17.88 4.95 -0.98
N THR A 356 18.47 3.78 -1.20
CA THR A 356 18.95 3.31 -2.49
C THR A 356 17.78 2.87 -3.38
N PRO A 357 17.64 3.44 -4.59
CA PRO A 357 16.62 3.02 -5.55
C PRO A 357 16.78 1.55 -6.00
N MET A 358 15.73 0.75 -5.86
CA MET A 358 15.67 -0.62 -6.39
C MET A 358 15.29 -0.60 -7.88
N ARG A 359 16.19 -0.10 -8.74
CA ARG A 359 15.91 0.03 -10.19
C ARG A 359 15.80 -1.31 -10.91
N SER A 360 16.57 -2.30 -10.46
CA SER A 360 16.54 -3.69 -10.93
C SER A 360 16.98 -4.61 -9.80
N VAL A 361 16.07 -5.43 -9.30
CA VAL A 361 16.32 -6.52 -8.35
C VAL A 361 15.83 -7.79 -9.05
N HIS A 362 16.75 -8.69 -9.37
CA HIS A 362 16.47 -9.91 -10.15
C HIS A 362 15.74 -9.63 -11.49
N GLY A 363 16.08 -8.53 -12.16
CA GLY A 363 15.44 -8.12 -13.43
C GLY A 363 14.08 -7.44 -13.26
N ALA A 364 13.58 -7.31 -12.03
CA ALA A 364 12.34 -6.61 -11.73
C ALA A 364 12.61 -5.21 -11.16
N ARG A 365 11.84 -4.22 -11.61
CA ARG A 365 11.85 -2.88 -10.98
C ARG A 365 11.19 -2.96 -9.61
N GLY A 366 11.68 -2.19 -8.64
CA GLY A 366 11.27 -2.21 -7.23
C GLY A 366 9.88 -1.64 -6.93
N PHE A 367 8.84 -2.27 -7.46
CA PHE A 367 7.45 -2.02 -7.10
C PHE A 367 6.98 -3.03 -6.04
N GLY A 368 5.99 -2.61 -5.26
CA GLY A 368 5.32 -3.50 -4.30
C GLY A 368 4.74 -4.76 -4.97
N GLY A 369 4.21 -4.63 -6.18
CA GLY A 369 3.62 -5.74 -6.94
C GLY A 369 4.64 -6.71 -7.58
N THR A 370 5.91 -6.33 -7.66
CA THR A 370 6.99 -7.14 -8.27
C THR A 370 7.92 -7.75 -7.25
N LEU A 371 8.16 -7.09 -6.10
CA LEU A 371 9.05 -7.60 -5.05
C LEU A 371 8.28 -8.13 -3.83
N ALA A 372 7.45 -7.29 -3.21
CA ALA A 372 6.79 -7.65 -1.94
C ALA A 372 5.60 -8.60 -2.12
N ALA A 373 4.77 -8.41 -3.15
CA ALA A 373 3.58 -9.22 -3.39
C ALA A 373 3.89 -10.72 -3.66
N PRO A 374 4.93 -11.09 -4.44
CA PRO A 374 5.33 -12.49 -4.59
C PRO A 374 5.82 -13.14 -3.28
N ILE A 375 6.59 -12.42 -2.46
CA ILE A 375 7.05 -12.91 -1.15
C ILE A 375 5.83 -13.18 -0.25
N TRP A 376 4.89 -12.23 -0.20
CA TRP A 376 3.63 -12.39 0.51
C TRP A 376 2.87 -13.63 0.02
N ALA A 377 2.74 -13.80 -1.30
CA ALA A 377 2.01 -14.94 -1.87
C ALA A 377 2.66 -16.27 -1.51
N LYS A 378 3.99 -16.34 -1.55
CA LYS A 378 4.77 -17.53 -1.22
C LYS A 378 4.58 -17.94 0.23
N PHE A 379 4.63 -16.97 1.16
CA PHE A 379 4.37 -17.22 2.58
C PHE A 379 2.91 -17.63 2.82
N MET A 380 1.95 -16.83 2.32
CA MET A 380 0.53 -17.05 2.61
C MET A 380 -0.02 -18.36 2.04
N LYS A 381 0.49 -18.83 0.89
CA LYS A 381 0.14 -20.15 0.34
C LYS A 381 0.52 -21.29 1.29
N GLN A 382 1.70 -21.20 1.90
CA GLN A 382 2.19 -22.22 2.84
C GLN A 382 1.49 -22.08 4.20
N ALA A 383 1.42 -20.86 4.74
CA ALA A 383 0.85 -20.60 6.06
C ALA A 383 -0.65 -20.93 6.16
N LEU A 384 -1.37 -20.91 5.02
CA LEU A 384 -2.80 -21.20 4.93
C LEU A 384 -3.11 -22.53 4.22
N ALA A 385 -2.12 -23.40 3.99
CA ALA A 385 -2.32 -24.64 3.24
C ALA A 385 -3.32 -25.57 3.93
N ASP A 386 -3.21 -25.70 5.26
CA ASP A 386 -4.06 -26.57 6.09
C ASP A 386 -5.29 -25.84 6.66
N GLU A 387 -5.47 -24.56 6.31
CA GLU A 387 -6.54 -23.72 6.82
C GLU A 387 -7.75 -23.74 5.88
N LYS A 388 -8.96 -23.90 6.45
CA LYS A 388 -10.21 -23.84 5.68
C LYS A 388 -10.23 -22.58 4.81
N LYS A 389 -10.61 -22.72 3.54
CA LYS A 389 -10.83 -21.59 2.63
C LYS A 389 -12.09 -20.84 3.04
N LEU A 390 -11.93 -19.65 3.61
CA LEU A 390 -13.01 -18.73 3.97
C LEU A 390 -13.10 -17.59 2.95
N ASP A 391 -14.31 -17.10 2.70
CA ASP A 391 -14.52 -15.77 2.11
C ASP A 391 -14.74 -14.76 3.24
N PHE A 392 -14.62 -13.48 2.89
CA PHE A 392 -14.92 -12.38 3.79
C PHE A 392 -16.42 -12.36 4.13
N PRO A 393 -16.80 -11.98 5.35
CA PRO A 393 -18.21 -11.90 5.70
C PRO A 393 -18.91 -10.84 4.84
N VAL A 394 -20.14 -11.14 4.42
CA VAL A 394 -20.94 -10.25 3.58
C VAL A 394 -21.72 -9.30 4.47
N GLU A 395 -21.60 -8.00 4.19
CA GLU A 395 -22.36 -6.95 4.89
C GLU A 395 -23.24 -6.18 3.92
N ALA A 396 -24.17 -5.40 4.46
CA ALA A 396 -24.90 -4.41 3.66
C ALA A 396 -23.94 -3.40 3.02
N LYS A 397 -24.36 -2.77 1.92
CA LYS A 397 -23.60 -1.65 1.37
C LYS A 397 -23.78 -0.42 2.26
N PRO A 398 -22.73 0.37 2.51
CA PRO A 398 -22.86 1.64 3.21
C PRO A 398 -23.89 2.56 2.56
N LYS A 399 -24.55 3.39 3.36
CA LYS A 399 -25.36 4.48 2.84
C LYS A 399 -24.46 5.55 2.25
N TYR A 400 -24.30 5.53 0.93
CA TYR A 400 -23.52 6.56 0.23
C TYR A 400 -24.27 7.88 0.20
N ARG A 401 -23.75 8.88 0.93
CA ARG A 401 -24.32 10.23 1.09
C ARG A 401 -23.29 11.32 0.82
N TRP A 402 -22.29 11.02 -0.02
CA TRP A 402 -21.19 11.93 -0.31
C TRP A 402 -21.66 13.30 -0.78
N LYS A 403 -21.49 14.32 0.07
CA LYS A 403 -21.83 15.74 -0.12
C LYS A 403 -23.20 15.91 -0.80
N SER A 404 -24.21 16.40 -0.07
CA SER A 404 -25.64 16.51 -0.46
C SER A 404 -25.98 17.06 -1.87
N THR A 405 -25.02 17.48 -2.68
CA THR A 405 -25.12 17.80 -4.10
C THR A 405 -24.88 16.62 -5.06
N TRP A 406 -24.41 15.45 -4.60
CA TRP A 406 -24.26 14.30 -5.49
C TRP A 406 -25.61 13.62 -5.76
N ASP A 407 -26.37 14.18 -6.70
CA ASP A 407 -27.41 13.43 -7.38
C ASP A 407 -26.77 12.65 -8.55
N SER A 408 -26.91 11.33 -8.53
CA SER A 408 -26.53 10.46 -9.66
C SER A 408 -27.55 10.53 -10.81
N LYS A 409 -28.45 11.53 -10.80
CA LYS A 409 -29.58 11.68 -11.73
C LYS A 409 -29.74 13.09 -12.30
N THR A 410 -28.67 13.88 -12.45
CA THR A 410 -28.78 15.15 -13.19
C THR A 410 -29.15 14.87 -14.64
N THR A 411 -30.21 15.52 -15.11
CA THR A 411 -30.69 15.37 -16.48
C THR A 411 -29.77 16.14 -17.42
N VAL A 412 -29.22 15.46 -18.42
CA VAL A 412 -28.46 16.09 -19.49
C VAL A 412 -29.35 17.12 -20.18
N PRO A 413 -28.94 18.41 -20.25
CA PRO A 413 -29.72 19.42 -20.97
C PRO A 413 -29.84 19.07 -22.45
N ALA A 414 -30.93 19.47 -23.08
CA ALA A 414 -31.04 19.48 -24.53
C ALA A 414 -30.23 20.68 -25.05
N LEU A 415 -29.12 20.39 -25.72
CA LEU A 415 -28.11 21.30 -26.23
C LEU A 415 -28.17 21.41 -27.76
N THR A 416 -28.74 20.43 -28.47
CA THR A 416 -28.91 20.47 -29.94
C THR A 416 -29.70 21.71 -30.39
N GLY A 417 -29.23 22.38 -31.45
CA GLY A 417 -29.83 23.61 -31.97
C GLY A 417 -29.40 24.88 -31.26
N MET A 418 -28.57 24.79 -30.20
CA MET A 418 -28.02 25.95 -29.50
C MET A 418 -26.70 26.42 -30.12
N THR A 419 -26.39 27.72 -29.99
CA THR A 419 -25.06 28.28 -30.30
C THR A 419 -24.02 27.75 -29.32
N GLN A 420 -22.76 27.68 -29.73
CA GLN A 420 -21.67 27.21 -28.86
C GLN A 420 -21.60 27.92 -27.49
N ALA A 421 -21.83 29.23 -27.45
CA ALA A 421 -21.89 30.01 -26.21
C ALA A 421 -23.07 29.58 -25.30
N SER A 422 -24.24 29.35 -25.89
CA SER A 422 -25.43 28.89 -25.17
C SER A 422 -25.28 27.47 -24.66
N VAL A 423 -24.60 26.60 -25.43
CA VAL A 423 -24.25 25.24 -25.02
C VAL A 423 -23.38 25.25 -23.76
N LEU A 424 -22.33 26.09 -23.75
CA LEU A 424 -21.45 26.24 -22.59
C LEU A 424 -22.21 26.74 -21.36
N ALA A 425 -23.03 27.78 -21.51
CA ALA A 425 -23.82 28.33 -20.41
C ALA A 425 -24.84 27.32 -19.85
N ALA A 426 -25.52 26.58 -20.72
CA ALA A 426 -26.52 25.58 -20.32
C ALA A 426 -25.87 24.35 -19.64
N ALA A 427 -24.72 23.90 -20.15
CA ALA A 427 -23.99 22.79 -19.55
C ALA A 427 -23.35 23.17 -18.20
N ASP A 428 -22.76 24.37 -18.09
CA ASP A 428 -22.18 24.88 -16.84
C ASP A 428 -23.25 25.04 -15.75
N LYS A 429 -24.40 25.64 -16.09
CA LYS A 429 -25.56 25.74 -15.19
C LYS A 429 -26.08 24.38 -14.73
N ALA A 430 -26.00 23.36 -15.58
CA ALA A 430 -26.39 21.98 -15.27
C ALA A 430 -25.26 21.14 -14.64
N GLY A 431 -24.06 21.72 -14.44
CA GLY A 431 -22.92 21.05 -13.84
C GLY A 431 -22.29 19.97 -14.72
N PHE A 432 -22.26 20.15 -16.04
CA PHE A 432 -21.64 19.26 -17.01
C PHE A 432 -20.46 19.92 -17.72
N LYS A 433 -19.48 19.09 -18.11
CA LYS A 433 -18.39 19.51 -19.01
C LYS A 433 -18.83 19.33 -20.46
N VAL A 434 -18.31 20.14 -21.37
CA VAL A 434 -18.60 20.01 -22.81
C VAL A 434 -17.31 19.77 -23.58
N ALA A 435 -17.35 18.80 -24.49
CA ALA A 435 -16.33 18.62 -25.51
C ALA A 435 -16.94 18.92 -26.88
N PHE A 436 -16.27 19.75 -27.68
CA PHE A 436 -16.74 20.08 -29.02
C PHE A 436 -16.01 19.26 -30.08
N THR A 437 -16.78 18.80 -31.06
CA THR A 437 -16.28 18.32 -32.34
C THR A 437 -16.99 19.09 -33.45
N GLU A 438 -16.47 19.08 -34.67
CA GLU A 438 -17.04 19.86 -35.76
C GLU A 438 -17.39 18.97 -36.96
N ALA A 439 -18.50 19.28 -37.64
CA ALA A 439 -18.91 18.62 -38.88
C ALA A 439 -19.60 19.62 -39.83
N TYR A 440 -19.57 19.37 -41.13
CA TYR A 440 -20.40 20.12 -42.08
C TYR A 440 -21.85 19.67 -41.98
N SER A 441 -22.79 20.60 -42.23
CA SER A 441 -24.21 20.32 -42.28
C SER A 441 -24.90 21.19 -43.32
N ASP A 442 -25.73 20.56 -44.16
CA ASP A 442 -26.51 21.25 -45.19
C ASP A 442 -27.68 22.05 -44.61
N THR A 443 -28.09 21.73 -43.38
CA THR A 443 -29.33 22.19 -42.75
C THR A 443 -29.12 23.00 -41.47
N VAL A 444 -27.93 22.92 -40.85
CA VAL A 444 -27.62 23.61 -39.58
C VAL A 444 -26.61 24.74 -39.84
N PRO A 445 -26.92 26.02 -39.52
CA PRO A 445 -26.01 27.14 -39.69
C PRO A 445 -24.68 26.97 -38.95
N ALA A 446 -23.61 27.60 -39.46
CA ALA A 446 -22.29 27.56 -38.84
C ALA A 446 -22.33 28.08 -37.38
N GLY A 447 -21.64 27.40 -36.47
CA GLY A 447 -21.58 27.76 -35.04
C GLY A 447 -22.77 27.27 -34.18
N VAL A 448 -23.71 26.55 -34.78
CA VAL A 448 -24.86 25.92 -34.09
C VAL A 448 -24.62 24.41 -33.93
N SER A 449 -25.04 23.85 -32.80
CA SER A 449 -24.91 22.43 -32.51
C SER A 449 -25.85 21.57 -33.36
N ILE A 450 -25.26 20.58 -34.04
CA ILE A 450 -25.94 19.61 -34.90
C ILE A 450 -26.54 18.49 -34.04
N THR A 451 -25.73 17.89 -33.17
CA THR A 451 -26.12 16.77 -32.30
C THR A 451 -25.31 16.78 -31.02
N GLN A 452 -25.81 16.10 -30.00
CA GLN A 452 -25.10 15.88 -28.75
C GLN A 452 -25.08 14.39 -28.38
N SER A 453 -24.13 14.00 -27.53
CA SER A 453 -24.11 12.71 -26.87
C SER A 453 -23.57 12.86 -25.44
N PRO A 454 -24.27 12.35 -24.40
CA PRO A 454 -25.58 11.69 -24.44
C PRO A 454 -26.74 12.62 -24.85
N ALA A 455 -27.86 12.04 -25.27
CA ALA A 455 -29.06 12.79 -25.66
C ALA A 455 -29.64 13.60 -24.49
N GLY A 456 -30.28 14.73 -24.79
CA GLY A 456 -31.03 15.51 -23.80
C GLY A 456 -32.07 14.64 -23.09
N GLY A 457 -32.23 14.81 -21.78
CA GLY A 457 -33.09 13.94 -20.96
C GLY A 457 -32.39 12.73 -20.35
N THR A 458 -31.22 12.34 -20.86
CA THR A 458 -30.44 11.22 -20.30
C THR A 458 -30.00 11.54 -18.86
N LYS A 459 -30.01 10.54 -17.99
CA LYS A 459 -29.42 10.67 -16.65
C LYS A 459 -27.91 10.50 -16.74
N LEU A 460 -27.18 11.59 -16.52
CA LEU A 460 -25.72 11.59 -16.52
C LEU A 460 -25.23 12.12 -15.18
N LYS A 461 -24.10 11.58 -14.75
CA LYS A 461 -23.45 12.02 -13.53
C LYS A 461 -23.01 13.49 -13.67
N GLN A 462 -23.26 14.30 -12.64
CA GLN A 462 -22.68 15.64 -12.50
C GLN A 462 -21.15 15.58 -12.69
N ASP A 463 -20.59 16.55 -13.41
CA ASP A 463 -19.21 16.60 -13.98
C ASP A 463 -18.96 15.69 -15.20
N GLY A 464 -19.98 14.98 -15.71
CA GLY A 464 -19.90 14.20 -16.94
C GLY A 464 -19.63 15.08 -18.16
N THR A 465 -18.95 14.54 -19.16
CA THR A 465 -18.70 15.24 -20.42
C THR A 465 -19.82 14.96 -21.41
N ILE A 466 -20.42 16.01 -21.96
CA ILE A 466 -21.33 15.95 -23.10
C ILE A 466 -20.53 16.31 -24.34
N THR A 467 -20.49 15.43 -25.33
CA THR A 467 -19.89 15.73 -26.64
C THR A 467 -20.93 16.40 -27.51
N VAL A 468 -20.61 17.55 -28.07
CA VAL A 468 -21.49 18.33 -28.94
C VAL A 468 -20.80 18.55 -30.28
N ILE A 469 -21.47 18.16 -31.36
CA ILE A 469 -21.00 18.41 -32.72
C ILE A 469 -21.50 19.80 -33.14
N ILE A 470 -20.59 20.72 -33.48
CA ILE A 470 -20.88 22.06 -33.98
C ILE A 470 -20.79 22.09 -35.51
N SER A 471 -21.74 22.78 -36.15
CA SER A 471 -21.76 22.93 -37.60
C SER A 471 -20.67 23.88 -38.10
N LYS A 472 -19.96 23.45 -39.15
CA LYS A 472 -19.08 24.30 -39.98
C LYS A 472 -19.85 25.07 -41.07
N GLY A 473 -21.16 24.90 -41.15
CA GLY A 473 -21.97 25.35 -42.28
C GLY A 473 -22.01 24.31 -43.40
N LYS A 474 -22.43 24.73 -44.60
CA LYS A 474 -22.51 23.84 -45.76
C LYS A 474 -21.11 23.36 -46.18
N PRO A 475 -20.97 22.11 -46.62
CA PRO A 475 -19.72 21.65 -47.19
C PRO A 475 -19.30 22.56 -48.36
N PRO A 476 -18.01 22.90 -48.50
CA PRO A 476 -17.53 23.62 -49.66
C PRO A 476 -17.85 22.84 -50.93
N ALA A 477 -18.20 23.56 -52.00
CA ALA A 477 -18.44 22.94 -53.31
C ALA A 477 -17.19 22.12 -53.72
N PRO A 478 -17.37 20.93 -54.32
CA PRO A 478 -16.26 20.12 -54.76
C PRO A 478 -15.37 20.94 -55.71
N VAL A 479 -14.08 21.02 -55.39
CA VAL A 479 -13.10 21.68 -56.23
C VAL A 479 -12.95 20.84 -57.50
N VAL A 480 -13.39 21.39 -58.63
CA VAL A 480 -13.15 20.78 -59.95
C VAL A 480 -11.64 20.81 -60.18
N PRO A 481 -10.97 19.67 -60.45
CA PRO A 481 -9.55 19.67 -60.72
C PRO A 481 -9.25 20.50 -61.98
N PRO A 482 -8.12 21.21 -62.04
CA PRO A 482 -7.76 21.98 -63.23
C PRO A 482 -7.64 21.04 -64.44
N PRO A 483 -7.97 21.51 -65.65
CA PRO A 483 -7.85 20.71 -66.86
C PRO A 483 -6.40 20.23 -67.04
N PRO A 484 -6.19 19.05 -67.67
CA PRO A 484 -4.84 18.55 -67.96
C PRO A 484 -4.04 19.60 -68.75
N ALA A 485 -2.75 19.73 -68.43
CA ALA A 485 -1.84 20.59 -69.19
C ALA A 485 -1.84 20.17 -70.67
N GLU A 486 -1.91 21.15 -71.59
CA GLU A 486 -1.83 20.92 -73.03
C GLU A 486 -0.55 20.14 -73.40
N GLU A 487 -0.72 19.10 -74.22
CA GLU A 487 0.41 18.35 -74.79
C GLU A 487 1.29 19.29 -75.64
N PRO A 488 2.62 19.16 -75.57
CA PRO A 488 3.52 19.94 -76.40
C PRO A 488 3.29 19.60 -77.89
N PRO A 489 3.40 20.59 -78.80
CA PRO A 489 3.11 20.38 -80.20
C PRO A 489 4.07 19.35 -80.84
N PRO A 490 3.59 18.58 -81.83
CA PRO A 490 4.39 17.55 -82.48
C PRO A 490 5.57 18.17 -83.26
N PRO A 491 6.69 17.44 -83.40
CA PRO A 491 7.84 17.92 -84.15
C PRO A 491 7.49 18.07 -85.64
N PRO A 492 8.12 19.04 -86.34
CA PRO A 492 7.82 19.31 -87.75
C PRO A 492 8.23 18.14 -88.67
N PRO A 493 7.53 17.95 -89.80
CA PRO A 493 7.80 16.87 -90.74
C PRO A 493 9.14 17.06 -91.48
N PRO A 494 9.76 15.97 -91.96
CA PRO A 494 11.04 16.02 -92.67
C PRO A 494 10.89 16.67 -94.05
N SER A 495 11.83 17.55 -94.39
CA SER A 495 11.91 18.24 -95.67
C SER A 495 12.34 17.27 -96.79
N GLU A 496 11.51 17.10 -97.81
CA GLU A 496 11.91 16.45 -99.06
C GLU A 496 12.67 17.43 -99.96
N THR A 497 13.75 16.89 -100.51
CA THR A 497 14.79 17.46 -101.37
C THR A 497 14.31 17.84 -102.78
N THR A 498 14.90 18.88 -103.36
CA THR A 498 15.06 19.03 -104.81
C THR A 498 16.50 19.43 -105.15
N SER A 499 17.27 18.49 -105.70
CA SER A 499 18.45 18.75 -106.56
C SER A 499 17.98 18.78 -108.02
N PRO A 500 18.66 19.51 -108.93
CA PRO A 500 19.96 19.07 -109.48
C PRO A 500 21.16 19.91 -109.03
#